data_AF-A0A1C5MFW2-F1
#
_entry.id   AF-A0A1C5MFW2-F1
#
_cell.length_a   1.000
_cell.length_b   1.000
_cell.length_c   1.000
_cell.angle_alpha   90.00
_cell.angle_beta   90.00
_cell.angle_gamma   90.00
#
_symmetry.space_group_name_H-M   'P 1'
#
loop_
_entity.id
_entity.type
_entity.pdbx_description
1 polymer ?
#
loop_
_entity_poly.entity_id
_entity_poly.type
_entity_poly.pdbx_seq_one_letter_code
_entity_poly.pdbx_strand_id
1 'polypeptide(L)'
;MIRLLGATLLAAGCAWIGFRASWEMRARGRAMGEVAEGLELLERELELGGAPLPHLVDDLSGRTRGQARLLFQDLRQALEHLDQEGLSRSWPTLIDRRRELGESGRACLYPLGELLGRYDSQAQIQGISAARRHLEEEREKDAEESRRQGRVCQALGLTGGAFLVILLI
;
A
#
# COMPACT_ATOMS: atom_id res chain seq x y z
N MET A 1 -6.33 -41.82 19.81
CA MET A 1 -6.55 -41.33 18.42
C MET A 1 -7.12 -39.91 18.37
N ILE A 2 -8.15 -39.57 19.17
CA ILE A 2 -8.78 -38.23 19.20
C ILE A 2 -7.80 -37.10 19.61
N ARG A 3 -6.83 -37.38 20.50
CA ARG A 3 -5.82 -36.40 20.98
C ARG A 3 -4.86 -35.91 19.89
N LEU A 4 -4.39 -36.79 19.01
CA LEU A 4 -3.54 -36.41 17.87
C LEU A 4 -4.30 -35.50 16.91
N LEU A 5 -5.54 -35.86 16.59
CA LEU A 5 -6.39 -35.10 15.67
C LEU A 5 -6.67 -33.67 16.18
N GLY A 6 -7.00 -33.53 17.47
CA GLY A 6 -7.26 -32.22 18.08
C GLY A 6 -6.03 -31.33 18.11
N ALA A 7 -4.86 -31.91 18.33
CA ALA A 7 -3.62 -31.16 18.38
C ALA A 7 -3.12 -30.73 16.99
N THR A 8 -3.29 -31.58 15.96
CA THR A 8 -3.05 -31.18 14.57
C THR A 8 -4.02 -30.08 14.12
N LEU A 9 -5.28 -30.13 14.55
CA LEU A 9 -6.27 -29.10 14.24
C LEU A 9 -5.92 -27.74 14.88
N LEU A 10 -5.43 -27.74 16.12
CA LEU A 10 -5.01 -26.53 16.83
C LEU A 10 -3.76 -25.91 16.18
N ALA A 11 -2.77 -26.75 15.86
CA ALA A 11 -1.56 -26.29 15.16
C ALA A 11 -1.90 -25.74 13.77
N ALA A 12 -2.78 -26.42 13.02
CA ALA A 12 -3.25 -25.95 11.72
C ALA A 12 -4.05 -24.65 11.83
N GLY A 13 -4.90 -24.49 12.85
CA GLY A 13 -5.67 -23.27 13.10
C GLY A 13 -4.78 -22.05 13.37
N CYS A 14 -3.80 -22.20 14.26
CA CYS A 14 -2.83 -21.13 14.54
C CYS A 14 -1.96 -20.80 13.33
N ALA A 15 -1.50 -21.83 12.60
CA ALA A 15 -0.72 -21.63 11.38
C ALA A 15 -1.54 -20.93 10.28
N TRP A 16 -2.82 -21.28 10.14
CA TRP A 16 -3.72 -20.69 9.14
C TRP A 16 -4.01 -19.21 9.41
N ILE A 17 -4.22 -18.85 10.68
CA ILE A 17 -4.43 -17.44 11.09
C ILE A 17 -3.15 -16.62 10.85
N GLY A 18 -1.98 -17.15 11.20
CA GLY A 18 -0.69 -16.50 10.93
C GLY A 18 -0.41 -16.35 9.43
N PHE A 19 -0.78 -17.34 8.62
CA PHE A 19 -0.58 -17.29 7.18
C PHE A 19 -1.48 -16.25 6.49
N ARG A 20 -2.76 -16.14 6.88
CA ARG A 20 -3.67 -15.09 6.35
C ARG A 20 -3.18 -13.69 6.68
N ALA A 21 -2.81 -13.43 7.94
CA ALA A 21 -2.29 -12.12 8.34
C ALA A 21 -1.05 -11.74 7.52
N SER A 22 -0.13 -12.69 7.30
CA SER A 22 1.08 -12.47 6.51
C SER A 22 0.81 -12.15 5.03
N TRP A 23 -0.29 -12.66 4.48
CA TRP A 23 -0.67 -12.43 3.08
C TRP A 23 -1.23 -11.03 2.87
N GLU A 24 -2.11 -10.58 3.77
CA GLU A 24 -2.73 -9.26 3.69
C GLU A 24 -1.70 -8.15 3.88
N MET A 25 -0.76 -8.32 4.83
CA MET A 25 0.36 -7.38 5.02
C MET A 25 1.27 -7.31 3.79
N ARG A 26 1.58 -8.44 3.14
CA ARG A 26 2.39 -8.46 1.91
C ARG A 26 1.66 -7.86 0.71
N ALA A 27 0.34 -8.01 0.63
CA ALA A 27 -0.46 -7.37 -0.41
C ALA A 27 -0.44 -5.84 -0.23
N ARG A 28 -0.62 -5.37 1.00
CA ARG A 28 -0.58 -3.95 1.34
C ARG A 28 0.77 -3.31 1.09
N GLY A 29 1.85 -3.94 1.55
CA GLY A 29 3.21 -3.45 1.28
C GLY A 29 3.58 -3.43 -0.20
N ARG A 30 3.05 -4.36 -1.00
CA ARG A 30 3.20 -4.33 -2.47
C ARG A 30 2.42 -3.17 -3.09
N ALA A 31 1.16 -2.97 -2.70
CA ALA A 31 0.34 -1.87 -3.18
C ALA A 31 0.98 -0.50 -2.88
N MET A 32 1.47 -0.29 -1.65
CA MET A 32 2.20 0.93 -1.27
C MET A 32 3.47 1.10 -2.10
N GLY A 33 4.21 0.01 -2.33
CA GLY A 33 5.42 0.01 -3.15
C GLY A 33 5.18 0.40 -4.61
N GLU A 34 4.17 -0.21 -5.24
CA GLU A 34 3.78 0.11 -6.61
C GLU A 34 3.43 1.59 -6.73
N VAL A 35 2.61 2.12 -5.80
CA VAL A 35 2.22 3.54 -5.80
C VAL A 35 3.42 4.46 -5.56
N ALA A 36 4.31 4.13 -4.62
CA ALA A 36 5.52 4.92 -4.37
C ALA A 36 6.44 4.98 -5.61
N GLU A 37 6.67 3.85 -6.28
CA GLU A 37 7.44 3.80 -7.54
C GLU A 37 6.77 4.63 -8.64
N GLY A 38 5.43 4.56 -8.73
CA GLY A 38 4.67 5.40 -9.67
C GLY A 38 4.83 6.90 -9.39
N LEU A 39 4.76 7.30 -8.12
CA LEU A 39 4.96 8.68 -7.70
C LEU A 39 6.40 9.16 -7.93
N GLU A 40 7.40 8.30 -7.75
CA GLU A 40 8.81 8.63 -8.06
C GLU A 40 9.01 8.92 -9.56
N LEU A 41 8.37 8.13 -10.42
CA LEU A 41 8.40 8.40 -11.86
C LEU A 41 7.73 9.73 -12.20
N LEU A 42 6.58 10.03 -11.59
CA LEU A 42 5.90 11.30 -11.79
C LEU A 42 6.72 12.49 -11.29
N GLU A 43 7.35 12.38 -10.11
CA GLU A 43 8.26 13.36 -9.52
C GLU A 43 9.38 13.70 -10.51
N ARG A 44 10.07 12.67 -11.03
CA ARG A 44 11.14 12.83 -12.02
C ARG A 44 10.70 13.53 -13.31
N GLU A 45 9.58 13.11 -13.88
CA GLU A 45 9.10 13.69 -15.15
C GLU A 45 8.65 15.16 -14.98
N LEU A 46 8.10 15.51 -13.80
CA LEU A 46 7.78 16.90 -13.44
C LEU A 46 9.03 17.74 -13.21
N GLU A 47 10.06 17.20 -12.54
CA GLU A 47 11.35 17.88 -12.34
C GLU A 47 12.08 18.16 -13.66
N LEU A 48 11.96 17.25 -14.63
CA LEU A 48 12.52 17.42 -15.98
C LEU A 48 11.78 18.50 -16.79
N GLY A 49 10.62 18.97 -16.33
CA GLY A 49 9.87 20.06 -16.96
C GLY A 49 9.33 19.72 -18.34
N GLY A 50 9.23 18.43 -18.68
CA GLY A 50 9.03 17.98 -20.06
C GLY A 50 7.59 18.10 -20.57
N ALA A 51 6.58 17.94 -19.72
CA ALA A 51 5.17 17.95 -20.12
C ALA A 51 4.21 18.35 -18.98
N PRO A 52 3.02 18.90 -19.30
CA PRO A 52 2.01 19.21 -18.29
C PRO A 52 1.47 17.93 -17.63
N LEU A 53 1.06 18.02 -16.37
CA LEU A 53 0.60 16.90 -15.55
C LEU A 53 -0.36 15.92 -16.27
N PRO A 54 -1.40 16.35 -17.03
CA PRO A 54 -2.31 15.42 -17.68
C PRO A 54 -1.62 14.49 -18.70
N HIS A 55 -0.61 14.99 -19.43
CA HIS A 55 0.17 14.17 -20.36
C HIS A 55 1.06 13.17 -19.62
N LEU A 56 1.70 13.60 -18.53
CA LEU A 56 2.53 12.71 -17.71
C LEU A 56 1.71 11.59 -17.07
N VAL A 57 0.54 11.93 -16.55
CA VAL A 57 -0.38 10.94 -15.95
C VAL A 57 -0.84 9.93 -17.02
N ASP A 58 -1.09 10.37 -18.25
CA ASP A 58 -1.46 9.45 -19.33
C ASP A 58 -0.33 8.47 -19.68
N ASP A 59 0.88 8.97 -19.89
CA ASP A 59 2.07 8.13 -20.16
C ASP A 59 2.33 7.13 -19.02
N LEU A 60 2.28 7.61 -17.78
CA LEU A 60 2.49 6.78 -16.59
C LEU A 60 1.39 5.74 -16.40
N SER A 61 0.15 6.02 -16.80
CA SER A 61 -0.94 5.03 -16.78
C SER A 61 -0.68 3.83 -17.71
N GLY A 62 0.13 4.02 -18.76
CA GLY A 62 0.58 2.97 -19.65
C GLY A 62 1.85 2.24 -19.18
N ARG A 63 2.76 2.96 -18.52
CA ARG A 63 4.07 2.45 -18.08
C ARG A 63 4.04 1.74 -16.72
N THR A 64 3.13 2.13 -15.83
CA THR A 64 3.03 1.57 -14.48
C THR A 64 2.12 0.34 -14.42
N ARG A 65 2.18 -0.40 -13.30
CA ARG A 65 1.40 -1.62 -13.07
C ARG A 65 0.72 -1.59 -11.70
N GLY A 66 -0.23 -2.50 -11.51
CA GLY A 66 -0.91 -2.68 -10.22
C GLY A 66 -1.65 -1.44 -9.74
N GLN A 67 -1.49 -1.10 -8.46
CA GLN A 67 -2.23 -0.01 -7.81
C GLN A 67 -1.82 1.38 -8.31
N ALA A 68 -0.57 1.55 -8.74
CA ALA A 68 -0.11 2.79 -9.37
C ALA A 68 -0.83 3.07 -10.69
N ARG A 69 -0.96 2.03 -11.53
CA ARG A 69 -1.67 2.15 -12.81
C ARG A 69 -3.11 2.58 -12.59
N LEU A 70 -3.81 1.94 -11.66
CA LEU A 70 -5.18 2.31 -11.32
C LEU A 70 -5.24 3.76 -10.86
N LEU A 71 -4.34 4.18 -9.95
CA LEU A 71 -4.27 5.56 -9.47
C LEU A 71 -4.13 6.56 -10.62
N PHE A 72 -3.20 6.33 -11.55
CA PHE A 72 -3.01 7.22 -12.69
C PHE A 72 -4.16 7.20 -13.68
N GLN A 73 -4.83 6.06 -13.88
CA GLN A 73 -6.04 5.99 -14.73
C GLN A 73 -7.20 6.82 -14.14
N ASP A 74 -7.45 6.68 -12.84
CA ASP A 74 -8.49 7.46 -12.16
C ASP A 74 -8.15 8.96 -12.14
N LEU A 75 -6.88 9.30 -11.90
CA LEU A 75 -6.40 10.68 -11.96
C LEU A 75 -6.52 11.26 -13.37
N ARG A 76 -6.20 10.49 -14.42
CA ARG A 76 -6.39 10.90 -15.82
C ARG A 76 -7.85 11.22 -16.09
N GLN A 77 -8.76 10.30 -15.73
CA GLN A 77 -10.19 10.49 -15.97
C GLN A 77 -10.71 11.72 -15.22
N ALA A 78 -10.25 11.95 -14.00
CA ALA A 78 -10.60 13.13 -13.22
C ALA A 78 -10.06 14.42 -13.86
N LEU A 79 -8.82 14.44 -14.34
CA LEU A 79 -8.22 15.59 -15.04
C LEU A 79 -8.88 15.89 -16.39
N GLU A 80 -9.44 14.89 -17.08
CA GLU A 80 -10.16 15.07 -18.35
C GLU A 80 -11.57 15.64 -18.17
N HIS A 81 -12.25 15.34 -17.05
CA HIS A 81 -13.68 15.63 -16.87
C HIS A 81 -13.98 16.69 -15.80
N LEU A 82 -13.05 16.95 -14.88
CA LEU A 82 -13.25 17.83 -13.74
C LEU A 82 -12.33 19.05 -13.83
N ASP A 83 -12.84 20.19 -13.39
CA ASP A 83 -12.01 21.35 -13.11
C ASP A 83 -11.18 21.13 -11.83
N GLN A 84 -10.35 22.12 -11.49
CA GLN A 84 -9.44 22.05 -10.34
C GLN A 84 -10.18 21.80 -9.02
N GLU A 85 -11.32 22.47 -8.80
CA GLU A 85 -12.11 22.31 -7.58
C GLU A 85 -12.82 20.96 -7.54
N GLY A 86 -13.29 20.46 -8.68
CA GLY A 86 -13.88 19.14 -8.83
C GLY A 86 -12.86 18.02 -8.57
N LEU A 87 -11.61 18.19 -9.00
CA LEU A 87 -10.54 17.24 -8.72
C LEU A 87 -10.26 17.14 -7.22
N SER A 88 -10.02 18.27 -6.54
CA SER A 88 -9.75 18.27 -5.09
C SER A 88 -10.90 17.65 -4.29
N ARG A 89 -12.15 17.91 -4.68
CA ARG A 89 -13.35 17.33 -4.02
C ARG A 89 -13.53 15.84 -4.28
N SER A 90 -13.21 15.37 -5.48
CA SER A 90 -13.38 13.96 -5.86
C SER A 90 -12.21 13.09 -5.42
N TRP A 91 -11.03 13.67 -5.17
CA TRP A 91 -9.81 12.97 -4.80
C TRP A 91 -9.96 12.02 -3.61
N PRO A 92 -10.56 12.41 -2.47
CA PRO A 92 -10.73 11.49 -1.35
C PRO A 92 -11.54 10.25 -1.74
N THR A 93 -12.56 10.42 -2.59
CA THR A 93 -13.39 9.31 -3.07
C THR A 93 -12.61 8.36 -3.99
N LEU A 94 -11.66 8.87 -4.78
CA LEU A 94 -10.77 8.05 -5.61
C LEU A 94 -9.81 7.23 -4.75
N ILE A 95 -9.21 7.87 -3.75
CA ILE A 95 -8.30 7.22 -2.79
C ILE A 95 -9.05 6.17 -1.95
N ASP A 96 -10.29 6.43 -1.55
CA ASP A 96 -11.10 5.48 -0.78
C ASP A 96 -11.37 4.16 -1.50
N ARG A 97 -11.38 4.16 -2.84
CA ARG A 97 -11.52 2.94 -3.65
C ARG A 97 -10.29 2.03 -3.56
N ARG A 98 -9.14 2.54 -3.09
CA ARG A 98 -7.87 1.81 -3.00
C ARG A 98 -7.73 1.12 -1.65
N ARG A 99 -8.56 0.10 -1.42
CA ARG A 99 -8.56 -0.66 -0.15
C ARG A 99 -7.25 -1.41 0.10
N GLU A 100 -6.54 -1.75 -0.97
CA GLU A 100 -5.29 -2.48 -0.94
C GLU A 100 -4.16 -1.69 -0.27
N LEU A 101 -4.23 -0.35 -0.25
CA LEU A 101 -3.28 0.51 0.46
C LEU A 101 -3.51 0.53 1.98
N GLY A 102 -4.65 0.02 2.46
CA GLY A 102 -5.07 0.18 3.85
C GLY A 102 -5.38 1.63 4.21
N GLU A 103 -5.63 1.90 5.49
CA GLU A 103 -5.93 3.25 5.97
C GLU A 103 -4.70 4.16 5.95
N SER A 104 -3.56 3.68 6.44
CA SER A 104 -2.32 4.47 6.50
C SER A 104 -1.83 4.88 5.12
N GLY A 105 -1.81 3.96 4.14
CA GLY A 105 -1.36 4.28 2.78
C GLY A 105 -2.28 5.28 2.07
N ARG A 106 -3.60 5.22 2.34
CA ARG A 106 -4.56 6.22 1.85
C ARG A 106 -4.35 7.58 2.50
N ALA A 107 -4.04 7.60 3.81
CA ALA A 107 -3.76 8.83 4.54
C ALA A 107 -2.58 9.61 3.96
N CYS A 108 -1.54 8.91 3.48
CA CYS A 108 -0.40 9.54 2.80
C CYS A 108 -0.78 10.24 1.48
N LEU A 109 -1.85 9.79 0.82
CA LEU A 109 -2.26 10.30 -0.49
C LEU A 109 -3.31 11.41 -0.42
N TYR A 110 -4.05 11.56 0.68
CA TYR A 110 -5.06 12.62 0.79
C TYR A 110 -4.52 14.04 0.57
N PRO A 111 -3.35 14.44 1.13
CA PRO A 111 -2.81 15.78 0.92
C PRO A 111 -2.50 16.11 -0.54
N LEU A 112 -2.30 15.09 -1.40
CA LEU A 112 -2.06 15.31 -2.82
C LEU A 112 -3.27 15.92 -3.53
N GLY A 113 -4.49 15.63 -3.13
CA GLY A 113 -5.69 16.16 -3.80
C GLY A 113 -5.74 17.69 -3.79
N GLU A 114 -5.44 18.28 -2.63
CA GLU A 114 -5.37 19.74 -2.47
C GLU A 114 -4.23 20.37 -3.27
N LEU A 115 -3.11 19.66 -3.44
CA LEU A 115 -1.93 20.14 -4.16
C LEU A 115 -2.09 19.99 -5.68
N LEU A 116 -2.73 18.92 -6.14
CA LEU A 116 -3.03 18.71 -7.56
C LEU A 116 -4.07 19.72 -8.08
N GLY A 117 -4.93 20.25 -7.20
CA GLY A 117 -5.86 21.34 -7.52
C GLY A 117 -5.23 22.74 -7.53
N ARG A 118 -3.99 22.92 -7.05
CA ARG A 118 -3.30 24.22 -6.94
C ARG A 118 -2.04 24.23 -7.82
N TYR A 119 -2.12 24.92 -8.95
CA TYR A 119 -1.17 24.96 -10.08
C TYR A 119 0.25 25.52 -9.82
N ASP A 120 0.87 25.25 -8.68
CA ASP A 120 2.31 25.52 -8.51
C ASP A 120 3.12 24.24 -8.75
N SER A 121 3.85 24.21 -9.87
CA SER A 121 4.68 23.07 -10.26
C SER A 121 5.69 22.68 -9.18
N GLN A 122 6.23 23.66 -8.44
CA GLN A 122 7.21 23.37 -7.39
C GLN A 122 6.53 22.79 -6.13
N ALA A 123 5.39 23.34 -5.73
CA ALA A 123 4.59 22.79 -4.63
C ALA A 123 4.04 21.39 -4.94
N GLN A 124 3.68 21.14 -6.21
CA GLN A 124 3.22 19.84 -6.67
C GLN A 124 4.32 18.77 -6.56
N ILE A 125 5.54 19.08 -7.03
CA ILE A 125 6.69 18.17 -6.89
C ILE A 125 6.97 17.89 -5.42
N GLN A 126 7.00 18.92 -4.57
CA GLN A 126 7.21 18.73 -3.12
C GLN A 126 6.11 17.88 -2.47
N GLY A 127 4.85 18.07 -2.88
CA GLY A 127 3.71 17.28 -2.45
C GLY A 127 3.85 15.80 -2.80
N ILE A 128 4.17 15.52 -4.06
CA ILE A 128 4.40 14.16 -4.56
C ILE A 128 5.57 13.52 -3.82
N SER A 129 6.67 14.25 -3.64
CA SER A 129 7.85 13.80 -2.89
C SER A 129 7.53 13.49 -1.42
N ALA A 130 6.69 14.30 -0.77
CA ALA A 130 6.25 14.07 0.60
C ALA A 130 5.34 12.83 0.70
N ALA A 131 4.37 12.70 -0.21
CA ALA A 131 3.48 11.53 -0.23
C ALA A 131 4.24 10.23 -0.51
N ARG A 132 5.22 10.26 -1.43
CA ARG A 132 6.12 9.13 -1.70
C ARG A 132 6.89 8.72 -0.45
N ARG A 133 7.55 9.69 0.22
CA ARG A 133 8.30 9.43 1.46
C ARG A 133 7.41 8.84 2.57
N HIS A 134 6.23 9.39 2.77
CA HIS A 134 5.31 8.84 3.78
C HIS A 134 4.82 7.43 3.42
N LEU A 135 4.59 7.13 2.14
CA LEU A 135 4.27 5.76 1.71
C LEU A 135 5.44 4.79 1.96
N GLU A 136 6.68 5.22 1.72
CA GLU A 136 7.88 4.42 1.99
C GLU A 136 8.06 4.17 3.50
N GLU A 137 7.87 5.20 4.33
CA GLU A 137 7.91 5.10 5.79
C GLU A 137 6.83 4.16 6.33
N GLU A 138 5.58 4.28 5.86
CA GLU A 138 4.49 3.39 6.27
C GLU A 138 4.73 1.95 5.80
N ARG A 139 5.27 1.76 4.59
CA ARG A 139 5.67 0.45 4.09
C ARG A 139 6.77 -0.17 4.96
N GLU A 140 7.72 0.63 5.43
CA GLU A 140 8.79 0.16 6.30
C GLU A 140 8.26 -0.23 7.68
N LYS A 141 7.38 0.59 8.29
CA LYS A 141 6.68 0.25 9.54
C LYS A 141 5.89 -1.06 9.42
N ASP A 142 5.14 -1.23 8.34
CA ASP A 142 4.40 -2.46 8.06
C ASP A 142 5.34 -3.68 7.93
N ALA A 143 6.50 -3.49 7.30
CA ALA A 143 7.49 -4.54 7.14
C ALA A 143 8.15 -4.91 8.48
N GLU A 144 8.45 -3.92 9.34
CA GLU A 144 8.98 -4.15 10.68
C GLU A 144 7.96 -4.87 11.58
N GLU A 145 6.69 -4.46 11.53
CA GLU A 145 5.63 -5.08 12.30
C GLU A 145 5.42 -6.54 11.85
N SER A 146 5.45 -6.80 10.54
CA SER A 146 5.38 -8.17 10.00
C SER A 146 6.57 -9.03 10.44
N ARG A 147 7.80 -8.48 10.45
CA ARG A 147 8.98 -9.18 10.99
C ARG A 147 8.85 -9.47 12.49
N ARG A 148 8.27 -8.55 13.26
CA ARG A 148 8.04 -8.74 14.71
C ARG A 148 6.98 -9.82 14.95
N GLN A 149 5.85 -9.78 14.24
CA GLN A 149 4.80 -10.78 14.35
C GLN A 149 5.25 -12.16 13.85
N GLY A 150 6.07 -12.22 12.79
CA GLY A 150 6.66 -13.46 12.29
C GLY A 150 7.55 -14.15 13.33
N ARG A 151 8.35 -13.39 14.08
CA ARG A 151 9.17 -13.93 15.19
C ARG A 151 8.30 -14.49 16.33
N VAL A 152 7.22 -13.79 16.70
CA VAL A 152 6.29 -14.25 17.74
C VAL A 152 5.53 -15.51 17.30
N CYS A 153 5.07 -15.56 16.05
CA CYS A 153 4.43 -16.76 15.49
C CYS A 153 5.39 -17.95 15.44
N GLN A 154 6.67 -17.73 15.07
CA GLN A 154 7.69 -18.77 15.14
C GLN A 154 7.93 -19.25 16.59
N ALA A 155 8.05 -18.33 17.54
CA ALA A 155 8.25 -18.67 18.95
C ALA A 155 7.06 -19.45 19.52
N LEU A 156 5.83 -19.05 19.20
CA LEU A 156 4.60 -19.76 19.57
C LEU A 156 4.47 -21.11 18.86
N GLY A 157 4.91 -21.22 17.60
CA GLY A 157 4.95 -22.49 16.88
C GLY A 157 5.97 -23.47 17.47
N LEU A 158 7.15 -22.98 17.86
CA LEU A 158 8.20 -23.77 18.51
C LEU A 158 7.78 -24.22 19.92
N THR A 159 7.25 -23.30 20.74
CA THR A 159 6.80 -23.61 22.10
C THR A 159 5.52 -24.44 22.11
N GLY A 160 4.56 -24.12 21.23
CA GLY A 160 3.34 -24.89 21.03
C GLY A 160 3.63 -26.30 20.52
N GLY A 161 4.57 -26.44 19.57
CA GLY A 161 5.05 -27.74 19.08
C GLY A 161 5.76 -28.55 20.18
N ALA A 162 6.64 -27.92 20.97
CA ALA A 162 7.32 -28.58 22.09
C ALA A 162 6.34 -29.03 23.18
N PHE A 163 5.35 -28.21 23.53
CA PHE A 163 4.29 -28.57 24.47
C PHE A 163 3.46 -29.77 23.97
N LEU A 164 3.22 -29.81 22.65
CA LEU A 164 2.53 -30.92 21.98
C LEU A 164 3.32 -32.23 22.05
N VAL A 165 4.64 -32.17 21.87
CA VAL A 165 5.54 -33.33 22.03
C VAL A 165 5.50 -33.84 23.48
N ILE A 166 5.54 -32.94 24.47
CA ILE A 166 5.46 -33.31 25.89
C ILE A 166 4.11 -33.95 26.25
N LEU A 167 3.01 -33.47 25.66
CA LEU A 167 1.67 -34.05 25.85
C LEU A 167 1.46 -35.39 25.15
N LEU A 168 2.30 -35.71 24.16
CA LEU A 168 2.23 -36.95 23.37
C LEU A 168 3.08 -38.08 23.97
N ILE A 169 4.06 -37.72 24.82
CA ILE A 169 4.81 -38.63 25.69
C ILE A 169 3.93 -38.99 26.88
#